data_AF-A0A2G2WBQ0-F1
#
_entry.id   AF-A0A2G2WBQ0-F1
#
_cell.length_a   1.000
_cell.length_b   1.000
_cell.length_c   1.000
_cell.angle_alpha   90.00
_cell.angle_beta   90.00
_cell.angle_gamma   90.00
#
_symmetry.space_group_name_H-M   'P 1'
#
loop_
_entity.id
_entity.type
_entity.pdbx_description
1 polymer ?
#
loop_
_entity_poly.entity_id
_entity_poly.type
_entity_poly.pdbx_seq_one_letter_code
_entity_poly.pdbx_strand_id
1 'polypeptide(L)'
;MFDEMSLVCGNDRARGDCAKSFEDTDFDSFSDKDNDNDLEGPSIKKDVQVTEASQIKAIHKRKRSFEVQDVVGDISIKFGEVATGIGRMVDSSQHVTKLYEEVMAMKGYNKEFLGDALYYLVQSDTLPKAFMVKTQNLCKVWLERFKLQQQ
;
A
#
# COMPACT_ATOMS: atom_id res chain seq x y z
N MET A 1 -18.03 18.97 -33.32
CA MET A 1 -19.45 18.64 -33.07
C MET A 1 -19.41 17.59 -31.97
N PHE A 2 -19.72 17.97 -30.73
CA PHE A 2 -19.69 17.04 -29.60
C PHE A 2 -21.12 16.69 -29.23
N ASP A 3 -21.34 15.41 -28.98
CA ASP A 3 -22.64 14.88 -28.59
C ASP A 3 -22.94 15.24 -27.14
N GLU A 4 -24.17 15.70 -26.91
CA GLU A 4 -24.69 16.12 -25.62
C GLU A 4 -25.08 14.89 -24.79
N MET A 5 -24.43 14.69 -23.63
CA MET A 5 -24.79 13.60 -22.71
C MET A 5 -25.87 14.07 -21.73
N SER A 6 -27.12 13.65 -21.92
CA SER A 6 -28.20 13.89 -20.95
C SER A 6 -28.17 12.84 -19.83
N LEU A 7 -28.25 13.29 -18.58
CA LEU A 7 -28.20 12.44 -17.39
C LEU A 7 -29.63 12.30 -16.84
N VAL A 8 -30.26 11.15 -17.10
CA VAL A 8 -31.59 10.82 -16.55
C VAL A 8 -31.41 10.29 -15.14
N CYS A 9 -31.90 11.04 -14.15
CA CYS A 9 -32.03 10.58 -12.78
C CYS A 9 -33.39 9.89 -12.61
N GLY A 10 -33.39 8.59 -12.36
CA GLY A 10 -34.60 7.84 -11.98
C GLY A 10 -34.96 8.15 -10.54
N ASN A 11 -36.22 8.53 -10.30
CA ASN A 11 -36.73 8.82 -8.96
C ASN A 11 -36.86 7.53 -8.13
N ASP A 12 -35.79 7.13 -7.45
CA ASP A 12 -35.86 6.06 -6.44
C ASP A 12 -36.42 6.63 -5.13
N ARG A 13 -37.56 6.09 -4.70
CA ARG A 13 -38.24 6.47 -3.45
C ARG A 13 -38.15 5.32 -2.46
N ALA A 14 -36.94 5.01 -2.02
CA ALA A 14 -36.70 4.06 -0.94
C ALA A 14 -37.23 4.63 0.39
N ARG A 15 -38.49 4.30 0.73
CA ARG A 15 -39.08 4.61 2.04
C ARG A 15 -38.67 3.52 3.04
N GLY A 16 -37.53 3.72 3.68
CA GLY A 16 -37.10 2.90 4.82
C GLY A 16 -37.93 3.24 6.05
N ASP A 17 -38.66 2.26 6.57
CA ASP A 17 -39.34 2.34 7.86
C ASP A 17 -38.37 1.87 8.95
N CYS A 18 -38.00 2.76 9.87
CA CYS A 18 -37.09 2.45 10.97
C CYS A 18 -37.84 2.57 12.30
N ALA A 19 -38.35 1.44 12.79
CA ALA A 19 -38.79 1.31 14.18
C ALA A 19 -37.57 1.30 15.10
N LYS A 20 -37.35 2.38 15.86
CA LYS A 20 -36.43 2.39 17.00
C LYS A 20 -37.14 1.78 18.21
N SER A 21 -36.65 0.65 18.70
CA SER A 21 -36.83 0.26 20.10
C SER A 21 -35.44 0.16 20.72
N PHE A 22 -35.18 1.02 21.71
CA PHE A 22 -34.07 0.88 22.65
C PHE A 22 -34.65 0.20 23.89
N GLU A 23 -34.27 -1.03 24.15
CA GLU A 23 -34.36 -1.60 25.49
C GLU A 23 -32.99 -1.39 26.14
N ASP A 24 -33.01 -0.73 27.29
CA ASP A 24 -31.85 -0.37 28.10
C ASP A 24 -31.12 -1.66 28.49
N THR A 25 -29.84 -1.77 28.11
CA THR A 25 -29.02 -2.92 28.53
C THR A 25 -28.38 -2.54 29.86
N ASP A 26 -28.99 -2.99 30.96
CA ASP A 26 -28.43 -2.83 32.31
C ASP A 26 -27.08 -3.57 32.37
N PHE A 27 -25.99 -2.80 32.47
CA PHE A 27 -24.64 -3.34 32.53
C PHE A 27 -24.33 -3.64 33.99
N ASP A 28 -24.67 -4.86 34.43
CA ASP A 28 -24.35 -5.28 35.79
C ASP A 28 -22.86 -5.60 35.88
N SER A 29 -22.18 -4.83 36.75
CA SER A 29 -20.74 -4.81 36.92
C SER A 29 -20.24 -6.14 37.47
N PHE A 30 -19.36 -6.81 36.73
CA PHE A 30 -18.60 -7.94 37.25
C PHE A 30 -17.85 -7.53 38.52
N SER A 31 -18.14 -8.19 39.63
CA SER A 31 -17.26 -8.23 40.79
C SER A 31 -17.13 -9.68 41.27
N ASP A 32 -15.88 -10.13 41.32
CA ASP A 32 -15.47 -11.45 41.82
C ASP A 32 -15.84 -11.61 43.29
N LYS A 33 -16.23 -12.83 43.69
CA LYS A 33 -15.69 -13.55 44.87
C LYS A 33 -16.17 -15.00 44.96
N ASP A 34 -15.19 -15.88 45.18
CA ASP A 34 -15.28 -17.25 45.69
C ASP A 34 -16.27 -17.42 46.86
N ASN A 35 -16.97 -18.56 46.91
CA ASN A 35 -16.72 -19.68 47.85
C ASN A 35 -17.92 -20.66 47.87
N ASP A 36 -17.61 -21.95 48.05
CA ASP A 36 -18.47 -23.10 48.35
C ASP A 36 -19.67 -22.75 49.27
N ASN A 37 -20.83 -23.44 49.20
CA ASN A 37 -21.07 -24.73 49.84
C ASN A 37 -22.39 -25.38 49.34
N ASP A 38 -22.39 -26.70 49.16
CA ASP A 38 -23.56 -27.58 49.01
C ASP A 38 -24.56 -27.45 50.18
N LEU A 39 -25.87 -27.37 49.88
CA LEU A 39 -26.93 -27.83 50.80
C LEU A 39 -28.30 -28.05 50.11
N GLU A 40 -28.68 -29.33 49.98
CA GLU A 40 -30.00 -29.92 50.27
C GLU A 40 -31.29 -29.36 49.61
N GLY A 41 -31.99 -30.20 48.81
CA GLY A 41 -33.38 -29.93 48.30
C GLY A 41 -34.48 -30.17 49.35
N PRO A 42 -35.77 -30.45 49.02
CA PRO A 42 -36.53 -30.36 47.76
C PRO A 42 -37.95 -29.70 47.93
N SER A 43 -38.82 -29.81 46.90
CA SER A 43 -40.28 -29.55 46.84
C SER A 43 -40.69 -28.17 46.29
N ILE A 44 -41.69 -27.98 45.41
CA ILE A 44 -43.03 -28.57 45.33
C ILE A 44 -43.55 -28.63 43.86
N LYS A 45 -43.95 -29.85 43.48
CA LYS A 45 -45.08 -30.32 42.62
C LYS A 45 -45.93 -29.34 41.76
N LYS A 46 -45.93 -29.64 40.44
CA LYS A 46 -47.03 -29.90 39.46
C LYS A 46 -48.10 -28.82 39.22
N ASP A 47 -48.78 -28.63 38.07
CA ASP A 47 -49.08 -29.33 36.81
C ASP A 47 -49.36 -28.20 35.76
N VAL A 48 -49.21 -28.35 34.45
CA VAL A 48 -50.25 -28.76 33.47
C VAL A 48 -49.61 -28.58 32.07
N GLN A 49 -49.38 -29.67 31.32
CA GLN A 49 -49.97 -30.01 30.00
C GLN A 49 -50.24 -28.83 29.03
N VAL A 50 -50.00 -28.87 27.72
CA VAL A 50 -49.37 -29.80 26.76
C VAL A 50 -49.39 -29.04 25.42
N THR A 51 -48.42 -29.35 24.53
CA THR A 51 -48.35 -28.97 23.08
C THR A 51 -48.26 -27.47 22.77
N GLU A 52 -47.36 -26.99 21.91
CA GLU A 52 -47.34 -27.30 20.49
C GLU A 52 -46.04 -26.77 19.84
N ALA A 53 -45.42 -27.61 19.00
CA ALA A 53 -44.44 -27.32 17.94
C ALA A 53 -43.41 -26.18 18.16
N SER A 54 -42.27 -26.50 18.79
CA SER A 54 -41.04 -25.73 18.61
C SER A 54 -40.50 -25.98 17.19
N GLN A 55 -40.98 -25.21 16.22
CA GLN A 55 -40.23 -25.03 14.97
C GLN A 55 -39.03 -24.15 15.31
N ILE A 56 -37.95 -24.80 15.72
CA ILE A 56 -36.62 -24.20 15.76
C ILE A 56 -36.32 -23.81 14.31
N LYS A 57 -36.69 -22.59 13.92
CA LYS A 57 -36.21 -21.96 12.70
C LYS A 57 -34.70 -21.96 12.84
N ALA A 58 -34.05 -22.88 12.15
CA ALA A 58 -32.61 -22.93 12.06
C ALA A 58 -32.16 -21.55 11.58
N ILE A 59 -31.61 -20.75 12.49
CA ILE A 59 -30.92 -19.52 12.16
C ILE A 59 -29.70 -19.99 11.37
N HIS A 60 -29.86 -20.07 10.06
CA HIS A 60 -28.76 -20.33 9.16
C HIS A 60 -27.87 -19.09 9.26
N LYS A 61 -26.89 -19.14 10.17
CA LYS A 61 -25.86 -18.12 10.27
C LYS A 61 -25.15 -18.14 8.92
N ARG A 62 -25.50 -17.20 8.06
CA ARG A 62 -24.78 -16.98 6.81
C ARG A 62 -23.38 -16.62 7.24
N LYS A 63 -22.47 -17.60 7.17
CA LYS A 63 -21.04 -17.36 7.32
C LYS A 63 -20.65 -16.46 6.16
N ARG A 64 -20.70 -15.15 6.39
CA ARG A 64 -20.00 -14.20 5.55
C ARG A 64 -18.54 -14.42 5.87
N SER A 65 -17.91 -15.35 5.15
CA SER A 65 -16.46 -15.38 5.07
C SER A 65 -16.06 -14.05 4.49
N PHE A 66 -15.68 -13.10 5.34
CA PHE A 66 -14.79 -12.05 4.89
C PHE A 66 -13.50 -12.78 4.54
N GLU A 67 -13.21 -12.84 3.26
CA GLU A 67 -11.87 -13.14 2.80
C GLU A 67 -11.02 -11.97 3.28
N VAL A 68 -10.52 -12.07 4.52
CA VAL A 68 -9.34 -11.33 4.93
C VAL A 68 -8.23 -11.96 4.09
N GLN A 69 -8.14 -11.53 2.82
CA GLN A 69 -6.93 -11.64 2.05
C GLN A 69 -5.80 -11.12 2.93
N ASP A 70 -4.61 -11.68 2.78
CA ASP A 70 -3.44 -11.37 3.59
C ASP A 70 -3.06 -9.88 3.49
N VAL A 71 -3.81 -9.02 4.20
CA VAL A 71 -3.68 -7.56 4.16
C VAL A 71 -2.29 -7.17 4.64
N VAL A 72 -1.73 -7.93 5.58
CA VAL A 72 -0.37 -7.73 6.09
C VAL A 72 0.66 -8.08 5.02
N GLY A 73 0.47 -9.18 4.28
CA GLY A 73 1.28 -9.55 3.12
C GLY A 73 1.23 -8.47 2.03
N ASP A 74 0.04 -7.99 1.68
CA ASP A 74 -0.13 -6.94 0.68
C ASP A 74 0.55 -5.63 1.09
N ILE A 75 0.41 -5.22 2.36
CA ILE A 75 1.11 -4.05 2.91
C ILE A 75 2.63 -4.26 2.85
N SER A 76 3.11 -5.45 3.22
CA SER A 76 4.54 -5.78 3.17
C SER A 76 5.09 -5.72 1.75
N ILE A 77 4.35 -6.20 0.75
CA ILE A 77 4.74 -6.13 -0.66
C ILE A 77 4.82 -4.67 -1.11
N LYS A 78 3.80 -3.86 -0.81
CA LYS A 78 3.80 -2.42 -1.16
C LYS A 78 4.91 -1.64 -0.48
N PHE A 79 5.22 -1.95 0.77
CA PHE A 79 6.36 -1.35 1.46
C PHE A 79 7.69 -1.77 0.83
N GLY A 80 7.82 -3.03 0.41
CA GLY A 80 8.98 -3.53 -0.33
C GLY A 80 9.19 -2.83 -1.69
N GLU A 81 8.10 -2.55 -2.43
CA GLU A 81 8.15 -1.78 -3.68
C GLU A 81 8.66 -0.35 -3.42
N VAL A 82 8.17 0.33 -2.37
CA VAL A 82 8.62 1.67 -1.97
C VAL A 82 10.08 1.67 -1.54
N ALA A 83 10.50 0.74 -0.70
CA ALA A 83 11.89 0.62 -0.26
C ALA A 83 12.84 0.40 -1.45
N THR A 84 12.44 -0.43 -2.41
CA THR A 84 13.18 -0.66 -3.65
C THR A 84 13.26 0.61 -4.50
N GLY A 85 12.15 1.36 -4.61
CA GLY A 85 12.12 2.66 -5.30
C GLY A 85 13.09 3.67 -4.68
N ILE A 86 13.12 3.78 -3.36
CA ILE A 86 14.02 4.66 -2.62
C ILE A 86 15.48 4.23 -2.84
N GLY A 87 15.79 2.94 -2.76
CA GLY A 87 17.12 2.42 -3.03
C GLY A 87 17.64 2.84 -4.41
N ARG A 88 16.81 2.66 -5.45
CA ARG A 88 17.15 3.08 -6.82
C ARG A 88 17.38 4.58 -6.96
N MET A 89 16.64 5.42 -6.24
CA MET A 89 16.83 6.88 -6.24
C MET A 89 18.14 7.29 -5.55
N VAL A 90 18.48 6.64 -4.45
CA VAL A 90 19.75 6.89 -3.76
C VAL A 90 20.93 6.46 -4.63
N ASP A 91 20.85 5.27 -5.23
CA ASP A 91 21.89 4.75 -6.13
C ASP A 91 22.12 5.69 -7.33
N SER A 92 21.04 6.16 -7.97
CA SER A 92 21.16 7.08 -9.10
C SER A 92 21.82 8.41 -8.71
N SER A 93 21.52 8.95 -7.52
CA SER A 93 22.16 10.18 -7.02
C SER A 93 23.66 10.00 -6.75
N GLN A 94 24.07 8.84 -6.25
CA GLN A 94 25.49 8.51 -6.06
C GLN A 94 26.21 8.38 -7.40
N HIS A 95 25.57 7.79 -8.41
CA HIS A 95 26.13 7.68 -9.75
C HIS A 95 26.39 9.05 -10.40
N VAL A 96 25.47 10.01 -10.26
CA VAL A 96 25.64 11.36 -10.81
C VAL A 96 26.80 12.10 -10.16
N THR A 97 26.93 12.00 -8.83
CA THR A 97 28.04 12.65 -8.09
C THR A 97 29.39 12.08 -8.51
N LYS A 98 29.50 10.74 -8.59
CA LYS A 98 30.74 10.08 -9.01
C LYS A 98 31.09 10.35 -10.48
N LEU A 99 30.08 10.41 -11.36
CA LEU A 99 30.26 10.80 -12.77
C LEU A 99 30.84 12.22 -12.87
N TYR A 100 30.29 13.16 -12.09
CA TYR A 100 30.78 14.54 -12.05
C TYR A 100 32.27 14.58 -11.67
N GLU A 101 32.66 13.92 -10.59
CA GLU A 101 34.05 13.88 -10.13
C GLU A 101 34.98 13.30 -11.20
N GLU A 102 34.58 12.20 -11.84
CA GLU A 102 35.39 11.51 -12.84
C GLU A 102 35.57 12.33 -14.12
N VAL A 103 34.50 12.98 -14.61
CA VAL A 103 34.56 13.89 -15.76
C VAL A 103 35.42 15.12 -15.42
N MET A 104 35.25 15.72 -14.24
CA MET A 104 36.02 16.89 -13.82
C MET A 104 37.49 16.60 -13.51
N ALA A 105 37.83 15.35 -13.20
CA ALA A 105 39.22 14.90 -13.02
C ALA A 105 40.01 14.77 -14.34
N MET A 106 39.35 14.90 -15.50
CA MET A 106 39.99 14.76 -16.81
C MET A 106 40.93 15.94 -17.10
N LYS A 107 42.24 15.67 -17.01
CA LYS A 107 43.29 16.66 -17.31
C LYS A 107 43.38 16.93 -18.81
N GLY A 108 43.64 18.19 -19.17
CA GLY A 108 43.89 18.63 -20.55
C GLY A 108 42.66 19.19 -21.28
N TYR A 109 41.51 19.27 -20.61
CA TYR A 109 40.28 19.84 -21.15
C TYR A 109 39.85 21.08 -20.36
N ASN A 110 39.22 22.05 -21.04
CA ASN A 110 38.58 23.19 -20.37
C ASN A 110 37.40 22.68 -19.53
N LYS A 111 37.24 23.21 -18.30
CA LYS A 111 36.11 22.92 -17.42
C LYS A 111 34.76 23.21 -18.05
N GLU A 112 34.65 24.25 -18.87
CA GLU A 112 33.42 24.59 -19.60
C GLU A 112 33.02 23.46 -20.55
N PHE A 113 33.97 23.00 -21.36
CA PHE A 113 33.77 21.85 -22.26
C PHE A 113 33.43 20.55 -21.50
N LEU A 114 34.10 20.31 -20.37
CA LEU A 114 33.77 19.16 -19.51
C LEU A 114 32.36 19.28 -18.91
N GLY A 115 31.90 20.50 -18.62
CA GLY A 115 30.54 20.79 -18.21
C GLY A 115 29.51 20.43 -19.29
N ASP A 116 29.77 20.82 -20.55
CA ASP A 116 28.90 20.49 -21.68
C ASP A 116 28.85 18.97 -21.93
N ALA A 117 30.01 18.31 -21.86
CA ALA A 117 30.10 16.85 -21.98
C ALA A 117 29.34 16.13 -20.85
N LEU A 118 29.45 16.63 -19.61
CA LEU A 118 28.68 16.10 -18.48
C LEU A 118 27.18 16.28 -18.70
N TYR A 119 26.75 17.47 -19.13
CA TYR A 119 25.33 17.75 -19.42
C TYR A 119 24.77 16.82 -20.49
N TYR A 120 25.56 16.49 -21.51
CA TYR A 120 25.18 15.49 -22.53
C TYR A 120 25.11 14.08 -21.95
N LEU A 121 26.07 13.67 -21.12
CA LEU A 121 26.08 12.36 -20.48
C LEU A 121 24.85 12.18 -19.59
N VAL A 122 24.57 13.16 -18.71
CA VAL A 122 23.44 13.12 -17.75
C VAL A 122 22.08 13.06 -18.45
N GLN A 123 21.94 13.63 -19.64
CA GLN A 123 20.72 13.52 -20.44
C GLN A 123 20.46 12.11 -21.01
N SER A 124 21.44 11.21 -20.97
CA SER A 124 21.31 9.86 -21.50
C SER A 124 21.30 8.80 -20.40
N ASP A 125 20.42 7.80 -20.53
CA ASP A 125 20.26 6.77 -19.50
C ASP A 125 21.41 5.75 -19.45
N THR A 126 22.16 5.62 -20.54
CA THR A 126 23.14 4.53 -20.76
C THR A 126 24.58 5.01 -20.87
N LEU A 127 24.84 6.23 -21.38
CA LEU A 127 26.21 6.71 -21.56
C LEU A 127 26.94 6.96 -20.23
N PRO A 128 26.32 7.48 -19.16
CA PRO A 128 26.99 7.65 -17.86
C PRO A 128 27.55 6.34 -17.33
N LYS A 129 26.75 5.27 -17.39
CA LYS A 129 27.15 3.94 -16.92
C LYS A 129 28.32 3.40 -17.75
N ALA A 130 28.26 3.56 -19.07
CA ALA A 130 29.35 3.14 -19.95
C ALA A 130 30.60 4.00 -19.79
N PHE A 131 30.46 5.29 -19.46
CA PHE A 131 31.57 6.20 -19.21
C PHE A 131 32.32 5.84 -17.93
N MET A 132 31.60 5.55 -16.84
CA MET A 132 32.18 5.18 -15.54
C MET A 132 32.91 3.83 -15.51
N VAL A 133 32.64 2.94 -16.47
CA VAL A 133 33.32 1.63 -16.59
C VAL A 133 34.59 1.72 -17.44
N LYS A 134 34.74 2.80 -18.22
CA LYS A 134 35.88 2.97 -19.13
C LYS A 134 37.14 3.35 -18.36
N THR A 135 38.29 2.95 -18.90
CA THR A 135 39.58 3.50 -18.47
C THR A 135 39.69 4.96 -18.91
N GLN A 136 40.47 5.76 -18.20
CA GLN A 136 40.67 7.19 -18.52
C GLN A 136 41.01 7.44 -20.00
N ASN A 137 41.80 6.57 -20.62
CA ASN A 137 42.16 6.71 -22.04
C ASN A 137 40.95 6.61 -22.97
N LEU A 138 40.01 5.70 -22.69
CA LEU A 138 38.78 5.58 -23.46
C LEU A 138 37.84 6.76 -23.22
N CYS A 139 37.84 7.32 -22.00
CA CYS A 139 37.11 8.56 -21.70
C CYS A 139 37.67 9.73 -22.52
N LYS A 140 39.00 9.84 -22.67
CA LYS A 140 39.62 10.87 -23.54
C LYS A 140 39.21 10.70 -24.99
N VAL A 141 39.28 9.48 -25.53
CA VAL A 141 38.86 9.20 -26.92
C VAL A 141 37.39 9.58 -27.13
N TRP A 142 36.53 9.31 -26.15
CA TRP A 142 35.13 9.71 -26.22
C TRP A 142 34.98 11.24 -26.20
N LEU A 143 35.69 11.96 -25.33
CA LEU A 143 35.67 13.42 -25.29
C LEU A 143 36.16 14.04 -26.60
N GLU A 144 37.20 13.50 -27.23
CA GLU A 144 37.64 13.97 -28.56
C GLU A 144 36.56 13.79 -29.62
N ARG A 145 35.85 12.65 -29.61
CA ARG A 145 34.72 12.43 -30.53
C ARG A 145 33.57 13.38 -30.25
N PHE A 146 33.24 13.61 -28.99
CA PHE A 146 32.22 14.57 -28.59
C PHE A 146 32.58 15.98 -29.05
N LYS A 147 33.84 16.39 -28.91
CA LYS A 147 34.33 17.69 -29.40
C LYS A 147 34.15 17.87 -30.91
N LEU A 148 34.42 16.82 -31.69
CA LEU A 148 34.20 16.81 -33.13
C LEU A 148 32.73 16.91 -33.53
N GLN A 149 31.80 16.48 -32.68
CA GLN A 149 30.35 16.58 -32.92
C GLN A 149 29.79 17.99 -32.65
N GLN A 150 30.53 18.84 -31.96
CA GLN A 150 30.14 20.22 -31.63
C GLN A 150 30.69 21.26 -32.62
N GLN A 151 31.44 20.83 -33.64
CA GLN A 151 31.94 21.65 -34.76
C GLN A 151 31.14 21.38 -36.03
#